data_AF-A0AAD1AE16-F1
#
_entry.id   AF-A0AAD1AE16-F1
#
_cell.length_a   1.000
_cell.length_b   1.000
_cell.length_c   1.000
_cell.angle_alpha   90.00
_cell.angle_beta   90.00
_cell.angle_gamma   90.00
#
_symmetry.space_group_name_H-M   'P 1'
#
loop_
_entity.id
_entity.type
_entity.pdbx_description
1 polymer ?
#
loop_
_entity_poly.entity_id
_entity_poly.type
_entity_poly.pdbx_seq_one_letter_code
_entity_poly.pdbx_strand_id
1 'polypeptide(L)'
;MNPVNPEFGAQAFGVETGGDAGRVVTNHDALRSDDGDSAGYFDINTEALANTAAALSGRTDLLTANKPLDRTELEKFLKEVSDGVESFLP
;
A
#
# COMPACT_ATOMS: atom_id res chain seq x y z
N MET A 1 23.49 -6.48 8.35
CA MET A 1 23.14 -5.33 7.48
C MET A 1 24.43 -4.63 7.07
N ASN A 2 24.75 -4.55 5.77
CA ASN A 2 25.93 -3.85 5.26
C ASN A 2 25.49 -2.55 4.56
N PRO A 3 25.84 -1.36 5.09
CA PRO A 3 25.42 -0.08 4.52
C PRO A 3 25.93 0.24 3.11
N VAL A 4 26.97 -0.46 2.62
CA VAL A 4 27.51 -0.25 1.26
C VAL A 4 26.93 -1.22 0.23
N ASN A 5 26.01 -2.10 0.62
CA ASN A 5 25.29 -2.94 -0.34
C ASN A 5 24.36 -2.02 -1.18
N PRO A 6 24.34 -2.11 -2.52
CA PRO A 6 23.37 -1.37 -3.34
C PRO A 6 21.90 -1.63 -2.99
N GLU A 7 21.59 -2.78 -2.40
CA GLU A 7 20.26 -3.14 -1.89
C GLU A 7 19.99 -2.61 -0.47
N PHE A 8 20.97 -1.97 0.16
CA PHE A 8 20.81 -1.31 1.44
C PHE A 8 19.99 -0.03 1.25
N GLY A 9 18.85 0.06 1.92
CA GLY A 9 17.96 1.21 1.80
C GLY A 9 16.55 0.90 2.24
N ALA A 10 15.62 1.78 1.87
CA ALA A 10 14.21 1.61 2.16
C ALA A 10 13.66 0.37 1.44
N GLN A 11 12.98 -0.49 2.21
CA GLN A 11 12.23 -1.63 1.68
C GLN A 11 10.74 -1.33 1.81
N ALA A 12 10.00 -1.50 0.72
CA ALA A 12 8.55 -1.37 0.74
C ALA A 12 7.89 -2.64 1.29
N PHE A 13 6.80 -2.47 2.04
CA PHE A 13 5.95 -3.54 2.56
C PHE A 13 4.49 -3.28 2.19
N GLY A 14 3.63 -4.30 2.33
CA GLY A 14 2.21 -4.19 1.97
C GLY A 14 1.45 -3.20 2.85
N VAL A 15 0.59 -2.38 2.25
CA VAL A 15 -0.28 -1.44 2.99
C VAL A 15 -1.72 -1.41 2.47
N GLU A 16 -1.99 -1.94 1.28
CA GLU A 16 -3.26 -1.74 0.56
C GLU A 16 -4.00 -3.03 0.23
N THR A 17 -3.51 -4.19 0.68
CA THR A 17 -4.13 -5.48 0.33
C THR A 17 -4.84 -6.15 1.49
N GLY A 18 -4.59 -5.69 2.71
CA GLY A 18 -5.08 -6.31 3.93
C GLY A 18 -4.17 -7.43 4.45
N GLY A 19 -3.21 -7.92 3.66
CA GLY A 19 -2.28 -8.96 4.10
C GLY A 19 -3.01 -10.19 4.68
N ASP A 20 -2.45 -10.81 5.73
CA ASP A 20 -2.96 -12.10 6.25
C ASP A 20 -4.15 -12.03 7.25
N ALA A 21 -4.70 -10.85 7.56
CA ALA A 21 -5.99 -10.69 8.29
C ALA A 21 -6.37 -9.21 8.53
N GLY A 22 -5.62 -8.26 7.98
CA GLY A 22 -5.75 -6.85 8.29
C GLY A 22 -6.78 -6.13 7.43
N ARG A 23 -7.30 -5.04 7.97
CA ARG A 23 -8.14 -4.08 7.26
C ARG A 23 -7.29 -3.35 6.22
N VAL A 24 -7.85 -3.18 5.03
CA VAL A 24 -7.23 -2.42 3.93
C VAL A 24 -7.22 -0.94 4.26
N VAL A 25 -6.11 -0.25 3.98
CA VAL A 25 -6.07 1.22 3.99
C VAL A 25 -6.87 1.73 2.79
N THR A 26 -7.91 2.51 3.07
CA THR A 26 -8.81 3.07 2.03
C THR A 26 -8.77 4.59 1.99
N ASN A 27 -7.98 5.20 2.87
CA ASN A 27 -7.80 6.63 2.99
C ASN A 27 -6.35 6.91 3.43
N HIS A 28 -5.75 7.98 2.90
CA HIS A 28 -4.33 8.29 3.12
C HIS A 28 -4.03 9.08 4.41
N ASP A 29 -5.02 9.28 5.27
CA ASP A 29 -4.83 9.90 6.59
C ASP A 29 -4.02 8.95 7.51
N ALA A 30 -3.33 9.53 8.48
CA ALA A 30 -2.62 8.75 9.49
C ALA A 30 -3.59 7.91 10.34
N LEU A 31 -4.71 8.50 10.74
CA LEU A 31 -5.81 7.87 11.47
C LEU A 31 -7.11 8.33 10.84
N ARG A 32 -8.09 7.44 10.71
CA ARG A 32 -9.38 7.76 10.11
C ARG A 32 -10.53 7.36 11.01
N SER A 33 -10.61 6.09 11.37
CA SER A 33 -11.57 5.51 12.32
C SER A 33 -11.30 4.02 12.45
N ASP A 34 -11.07 3.55 13.67
CA ASP A 34 -10.78 2.14 13.95
C ASP A 34 -11.93 1.20 13.56
N ASP A 35 -13.17 1.68 13.60
CA ASP A 35 -14.42 0.92 13.49
C ASP A 35 -15.34 1.33 12.33
N GLY A 36 -15.01 2.38 11.59
CA GLY A 36 -15.81 2.90 10.49
C GLY A 36 -15.63 2.15 9.17
N ASP A 37 -16.19 2.69 8.09
CA ASP A 37 -16.11 2.09 6.75
C ASP A 37 -14.79 2.39 6.01
N SER A 38 -14.00 3.33 6.51
CA SER A 38 -12.71 3.75 5.92
C SER A 38 -11.57 3.74 6.92
N ALA A 39 -10.38 3.30 6.51
CA ALA A 39 -9.21 3.15 7.39
C ALA A 39 -8.04 4.00 6.90
N GLY A 40 -7.37 4.66 7.83
CA GLY A 40 -6.06 5.29 7.65
C GLY A 40 -4.91 4.30 7.90
N TYR A 41 -3.67 4.75 7.72
CA TYR A 41 -2.50 3.87 7.82
C TYR A 41 -2.24 3.28 9.22
N PHE A 42 -2.69 3.93 10.29
CA PHE A 42 -2.43 3.52 11.67
C PHE A 42 -3.70 3.18 12.46
N ASP A 43 -4.84 3.03 11.78
CA ASP A 43 -6.04 2.51 12.43
C ASP A 43 -5.81 1.04 12.84
N ILE A 44 -6.49 0.62 13.91
CA ILE A 44 -6.36 -0.71 14.48
C ILE A 44 -6.72 -1.78 13.43
N ASN A 45 -6.01 -2.91 13.50
CA ASN A 45 -6.12 -4.05 12.61
C ASN A 45 -5.74 -3.77 11.15
N THR A 46 -5.19 -2.62 10.79
CA THR A 46 -4.69 -2.43 9.41
C THR A 46 -3.41 -3.20 9.15
N GLU A 47 -3.24 -3.67 7.91
CA GLU A 47 -1.99 -4.28 7.44
C GLU A 47 -0.80 -3.32 7.65
N ALA A 48 -1.01 -2.04 7.36
CA ALA A 48 -0.01 -0.98 7.49
C ALA A 48 0.49 -0.80 8.94
N LEU A 49 -0.41 -0.79 9.92
CA LEU A 49 -0.02 -0.73 11.33
C LEU A 49 0.74 -1.99 11.76
N ALA A 50 0.27 -3.18 11.36
CA ALA A 50 0.92 -4.45 11.68
C ALA A 50 2.35 -4.53 11.12
N ASN A 51 2.54 -4.16 9.85
CA ASN A 51 3.83 -4.12 9.20
C ASN A 51 4.76 -3.07 9.82
N THR A 52 4.24 -1.89 10.17
CA THR A 52 5.01 -0.86 10.87
C THR A 52 5.53 -1.38 12.20
N ALA A 53 4.68 -2.04 12.99
CA ALA A 53 5.08 -2.63 14.27
C ALA A 53 6.11 -3.76 14.10
N ALA A 54 5.95 -4.61 13.08
CA ALA A 54 6.90 -5.68 12.76
C ALA A 54 8.28 -5.11 12.36
N ALA A 55 8.30 -4.10 11.47
CA ALA A 55 9.51 -3.42 11.03
C ALA A 55 10.26 -2.76 12.19
N LEU A 56 9.55 -1.99 13.03
CA LEU A 56 10.15 -1.33 14.20
C LEU A 56 10.67 -2.33 15.24
N SER A 57 10.07 -3.53 15.32
CA SER A 57 10.50 -4.61 16.22
C SER A 57 11.60 -5.50 15.63
N GLY A 58 12.05 -5.26 14.40
CA GLY A 58 13.01 -6.12 13.71
C GLY A 58 12.49 -7.50 13.31
N ARG A 59 11.16 -7.73 13.36
CA ARG A 59 10.49 -8.98 12.96
C ARG A 59 10.16 -8.94 11.48
N THR A 60 11.19 -8.79 10.65
CA THR A 60 11.04 -8.56 9.20
C THR A 60 10.46 -9.76 8.46
N ASP A 61 10.52 -10.95 9.06
CA ASP A 61 9.89 -12.18 8.58
C ASP A 61 8.35 -12.13 8.61
N LEU A 62 7.77 -11.21 9.38
CA LEU A 62 6.33 -11.00 9.47
C LEU A 62 5.80 -9.93 8.51
N LEU A 63 6.69 -9.27 7.75
CA LEU A 63 6.27 -8.24 6.80
C LEU A 63 5.57 -8.87 5.60
N THR A 64 4.37 -8.38 5.28
CA THR A 64 3.71 -8.77 4.05
C THR A 64 4.39 -8.10 2.85
N ALA A 65 4.46 -8.83 1.74
CA ALA A 65 5.07 -8.33 0.51
C ALA A 65 4.29 -7.13 -0.04
N ASN A 66 5.01 -6.12 -0.53
CA ASN A 66 4.39 -5.03 -1.27
C ASN A 66 3.74 -5.56 -2.56
N LYS A 67 2.42 -5.48 -2.63
CA LYS A 67 1.61 -5.86 -3.80
C LYS A 67 0.76 -4.65 -4.20
N PRO A 68 1.35 -3.68 -4.91
CA PRO A 68 0.61 -2.50 -5.33
C PRO A 68 -0.58 -2.93 -6.20
N LEU A 69 -1.72 -2.27 -6.00
CA LEU A 69 -2.89 -2.47 -6.84
C LEU A 69 -2.55 -2.00 -8.26
N ASP A 70 -2.99 -2.77 -9.26
CA ASP A 70 -2.91 -2.31 -10.65
C ASP A 70 -3.88 -1.14 -10.86
N ARG A 71 -3.64 -0.35 -11.90
CA ARG A 71 -4.55 0.73 -12.29
C ARG A 71 -5.94 0.17 -12.55
N THR A 72 -6.95 0.88 -12.08
CA THR A 72 -8.32 0.70 -12.50
C THR A 72 -8.47 1.00 -14.00
N GLU A 73 -9.53 0.48 -14.61
CA GLU A 73 -9.81 0.76 -16.03
C GLU A 73 -9.99 2.26 -16.31
N LEU A 74 -10.55 3.01 -15.35
CA LEU A 74 -10.66 4.46 -15.45
C LEU A 74 -9.28 5.14 -15.46
N GLU A 75 -8.36 4.71 -14.60
CA GLU A 75 -7.00 5.26 -14.55
C GLU A 75 -6.19 4.91 -15.80
N LYS A 76 -6.39 3.71 -16.36
CA LYS A 76 -5.80 3.32 -17.64
C LYS A 76 -6.32 4.23 -18.76
N PHE A 77 -7.63 4.43 -18.84
CA PHE A 77 -8.25 5.32 -19.81
C PHE A 77 -7.75 6.77 -19.69
N LEU A 78 -7.74 7.34 -18.48
CA LEU A 78 -7.25 8.71 -18.25
C LEU A 78 -5.79 8.87 -18.66
N LYS A 79 -4.96 7.83 -18.46
CA LYS A 79 -3.59 7.83 -18.93
C LYS A 79 -3.51 7.84 -20.46
N GLU A 80 -4.29 7.01 -21.15
CA GLU A 80 -4.31 6.97 -22.62
C GLU A 80 -4.72 8.32 -23.24
N VAL A 81 -5.76 8.96 -22.67
CA VAL A 81 -6.18 10.31 -23.07
C VAL A 81 -5.07 11.32 -22.82
N SER A 82 -4.42 11.27 -21.64
CA SER A 82 -3.30 12.16 -21.31
C SER A 82 -2.08 11.95 -22.22
N ASP A 83 -1.85 10.73 -22.68
CA ASP A 83 -0.75 10.39 -23.59
C ASP A 83 -1.06 10.80 -25.05
N GLY A 84 -2.23 11.40 -25.32
CA GLY A 84 -2.63 11.88 -26.64
C GLY A 84 -3.13 10.79 -27.58
N VAL A 85 -3.50 9.62 -27.04
CA VAL A 85 -4.16 8.57 -27.82
C VAL A 85 -5.62 9.00 -28.00
N GLU A 86 -6.05 9.25 -29.25
CA GLU A 86 -7.48 9.43 -29.56
C GLU A 86 -8.22 8.11 -29.26
N SER A 87 -8.71 7.96 -28.04
CA SER A 87 -9.58 6.85 -27.66
C SER A 87 -11.03 7.23 -27.99
N PHE A 88 -11.56 6.58 -29.02
CA PHE A 88 -13.00 6.57 -29.28
C PHE A 88 -13.64 5.58 -28.29
N LEU A 89 -14.59 6.08 -27.48
CA LEU A 89 -15.46 5.23 -26.67
C LEU A 89 -16.24 4.25 -27.56
N PRO A 90 -16.56 3.02 -27.10
CA PRO A 90 -17.71 2.29 -27.62
C PRO A 90 -19.03 3.01 -27.27
#